data_AF-A0A0Q6WZA0-F1
#
_entry.id   AF-A0A0Q6WZA0-F1
#
_cell.length_a   1.000
_cell.length_b   1.000
_cell.length_c   1.000
_cell.angle_alpha   90.00
_cell.angle_beta   90.00
_cell.angle_gamma   90.00
#
_symmetry.space_group_name_H-M   'P 1'
#
loop_
_entity.id
_entity.type
_entity.pdbx_description
1 polymer ?
#
loop_
_entity_poly.entity_id
_entity_poly.type
_entity_poly.pdbx_seq_one_letter_code
_entity_poly.pdbx_strand_id
1 'polypeptide(L)'
;MTRPPPWILAAAIAWPAGAHAVMYRCPPAGDGGAPVVTNLLSDDDARARACERVGVRVSPLDGAVSPKPAPLRGPARSEPAAHRVDPADQRGRDDQRRTILETELRTEEEALARARAGAGADMAKVVARHADNVDALRRELGRMK
;
A
#
# COMPACT_ATOMS: atom_id res chain seq x y z
N MET A 1 18.67 -53.73 26.48
CA MET A 1 18.96 -53.54 25.04
C MET A 1 17.72 -54.05 24.30
N THR A 2 16.88 -53.20 23.72
CA THR A 2 16.99 -52.73 22.32
C THR A 2 16.12 -51.47 22.09
N ARG A 3 16.53 -50.69 21.10
CA ARG A 3 16.15 -49.30 20.78
C ARG A 3 14.88 -49.18 19.93
N PRO A 4 14.13 -48.05 19.97
CA PRO A 4 13.09 -47.72 18.99
C PRO A 4 13.69 -47.00 17.77
N PRO A 5 13.14 -47.15 16.55
CA PRO A 5 13.25 -46.04 15.59
C PRO A 5 12.00 -45.91 14.66
N PRO A 6 11.92 -44.90 13.78
CA PRO A 6 11.27 -43.62 14.11
C PRO A 6 10.61 -42.98 12.87
N TRP A 7 9.29 -43.07 12.69
CA TRP A 7 8.66 -42.44 11.52
C TRP A 7 7.99 -41.12 11.90
N ILE A 8 8.81 -40.11 12.21
CA ILE A 8 8.38 -38.71 12.16
C ILE A 8 8.74 -38.20 10.76
N LEU A 9 7.75 -38.19 9.87
CA LEU A 9 7.84 -37.48 8.58
C LEU A 9 7.76 -35.97 8.85
N ALA A 10 8.91 -35.32 8.92
CA ALA A 10 9.01 -33.87 8.93
C ALA A 10 8.76 -33.34 7.50
N ALA A 11 7.59 -32.75 7.25
CA ALA A 11 7.32 -32.01 6.03
C ALA A 11 8.06 -30.66 6.09
N ALA A 12 9.16 -30.55 5.33
CA ALA A 12 9.86 -29.29 5.14
C ALA A 12 9.03 -28.39 4.23
N ILE A 13 8.39 -27.38 4.82
CA ILE A 13 7.79 -26.26 4.07
C ILE A 13 8.96 -25.45 3.51
N ALA A 14 9.20 -25.58 2.20
CA ALA A 14 10.14 -24.71 1.50
C ALA A 14 9.56 -23.29 1.45
N TRP A 15 10.11 -22.39 2.27
CA TRP A 15 9.84 -20.97 2.15
C TRP A 15 10.44 -20.47 0.83
N PRO A 16 9.69 -19.72 -0.01
CA PRO A 16 10.28 -19.08 -1.17
C PRO A 16 11.35 -18.09 -0.69
N ALA A 17 12.57 -18.24 -1.22
CA ALA A 17 13.65 -17.29 -1.01
C ALA A 17 13.21 -15.90 -1.49
N GLY A 18 13.49 -14.87 -0.69
CA GLY A 18 13.01 -13.51 -0.91
C GLY A 18 13.30 -12.99 -2.32
N ALA A 19 12.34 -12.26 -2.88
CA ALA A 19 12.44 -11.63 -4.19
C ALA A 19 13.42 -10.45 -4.14
N HIS A 20 14.69 -10.73 -4.36
CA HIS A 20 15.75 -9.74 -4.49
C HIS A 20 15.59 -8.96 -5.80
N ALA A 21 15.16 -7.70 -5.73
CA ALA A 21 15.01 -6.84 -6.91
C ALA A 21 16.38 -6.28 -7.34
N VAL A 22 16.87 -6.72 -8.50
CA VAL A 22 18.09 -6.21 -9.15
C VAL A 22 17.84 -4.82 -9.73
N MET A 23 18.77 -3.89 -9.55
CA MET A 23 18.73 -2.53 -10.06
C MET A 23 19.73 -2.34 -11.20
N TYR A 24 19.30 -1.64 -12.25
CA TYR A 24 20.07 -1.30 -13.43
C TYR A 24 20.14 0.20 -13.62
N ARG A 25 21.31 0.73 -13.96
CA ARG A 25 21.53 2.11 -14.41
C ARG A 25 21.68 2.12 -15.91
N CYS A 26 20.69 2.68 -16.58
CA CYS A 26 20.69 2.80 -18.03
C CYS A 26 21.24 4.16 -18.47
N PRO A 27 21.99 4.21 -19.59
CA PRO A 27 22.37 5.47 -20.20
C PRO A 27 21.13 6.25 -20.64
N PRO A 28 21.24 7.57 -20.83
CA PRO A 28 20.12 8.36 -21.31
C PRO A 28 19.66 7.92 -22.69
N ALA A 29 18.36 8.03 -22.93
CA ALA A 29 17.82 7.85 -24.28
C ALA A 29 18.16 9.09 -25.12
N GLY A 30 19.21 8.99 -25.93
CA GLY A 30 19.65 10.06 -26.84
C GLY A 30 20.56 11.12 -26.20
N ASP A 31 20.73 12.21 -26.93
CA ASP A 31 21.85 13.14 -26.81
C ASP A 31 21.55 14.23 -25.76
N GLY A 32 21.32 13.85 -24.49
CA GLY A 32 21.20 14.87 -23.42
C GLY A 32 20.38 14.53 -22.18
N GLY A 33 20.00 13.27 -21.97
CA GLY A 33 19.25 12.88 -20.76
C GLY A 33 20.14 12.60 -19.53
N ALA A 34 19.51 12.53 -18.36
CA ALA A 34 20.12 11.94 -17.17
C ALA A 34 20.03 10.39 -17.23
N PRO A 35 20.99 9.65 -16.66
CA PRO A 35 20.89 8.19 -16.56
C PRO A 35 19.73 7.79 -15.65
N VAL A 36 18.99 6.75 -16.05
CA VAL A 36 17.80 6.27 -15.33
C VAL A 36 18.16 4.99 -14.58
N VAL A 37 17.85 4.95 -13.28
CA VAL A 37 17.98 3.73 -12.46
C VAL A 37 16.62 3.04 -12.37
N THR A 38 16.55 1.75 -12.74
CA THR A 38 15.29 0.98 -12.80
C THR A 38 15.47 -0.47 -12.36
N ASN A 39 14.39 -1.07 -11.87
CA ASN A 39 14.29 -2.47 -11.48
C ASN A 39 13.33 -3.28 -12.37
N LEU A 40 12.86 -2.68 -13.45
CA LEU A 40 11.84 -3.25 -14.33
C LEU A 40 12.44 -4.01 -15.52
N LEU A 41 13.76 -4.17 -15.56
CA LEU A 41 14.46 -4.83 -16.66
C LEU A 41 14.91 -6.22 -16.25
N SER A 42 14.78 -7.16 -17.19
CA SER A 42 15.50 -8.43 -17.12
C SER A 42 16.99 -8.23 -17.39
N ASP A 43 17.79 -9.23 -17.04
CA ASP A 43 19.24 -9.23 -17.30
C ASP A 43 19.55 -9.10 -18.80
N ASP A 44 18.73 -9.73 -19.65
CA ASP A 44 18.88 -9.67 -21.11
C ASP A 44 18.51 -8.28 -21.65
N ASP A 45 17.41 -7.69 -21.18
CA ASP A 45 16.98 -6.35 -21.61
C ASP A 45 17.98 -5.28 -21.15
N ALA A 46 18.54 -5.44 -19.96
CA ALA A 46 19.58 -4.54 -19.44
C ALA A 46 20.84 -4.60 -20.31
N ARG A 47 21.28 -5.80 -20.71
CA ARG A 47 22.42 -5.99 -21.63
C ARG A 47 22.16 -5.36 -22.98
N ALA A 48 20.98 -5.60 -23.57
CA ALA A 48 20.60 -5.06 -24.87
C ALA A 48 20.59 -3.51 -24.89
N ARG A 49 20.29 -2.89 -23.75
CA ARG A 49 20.22 -1.43 -23.58
C ARG A 49 21.48 -0.80 -23.01
N ALA A 50 22.58 -1.55 -22.94
CA ALA A 50 23.86 -1.13 -22.35
C ALA A 50 23.71 -0.55 -20.93
N CYS A 51 22.79 -1.10 -20.13
CA CYS A 51 22.60 -0.72 -18.74
C CYS A 51 23.60 -1.47 -17.83
N GLU A 52 24.12 -0.78 -16.83
CA GLU A 52 25.02 -1.37 -15.83
C GLU A 52 24.22 -1.86 -14.61
N ARG A 53 24.56 -3.04 -14.07
CA ARG A 53 23.98 -3.52 -12.82
C ARG A 53 24.55 -2.74 -11.64
N VAL A 54 23.71 -2.05 -10.89
CA VAL A 54 24.13 -1.22 -9.74
C VAL A 54 24.07 -1.98 -8.41
N GLY A 55 23.23 -3.00 -8.33
CA GLY A 55 23.12 -3.84 -7.14
C GLY A 55 21.73 -4.43 -6.97
N VAL A 56 21.46 -4.91 -5.77
CA VAL A 56 20.16 -5.46 -5.36
C VAL A 56 19.62 -4.59 -4.24
N ARG A 57 18.35 -4.18 -4.33
CA ARG A 57 17.68 -3.56 -3.18
C ARG A 57 17.35 -4.67 -2.19
N VAL A 58 18.05 -4.67 -1.05
CA VAL A 58 17.68 -5.46 0.12
C VAL A 58 16.64 -4.63 0.87
N SER A 59 15.44 -5.18 1.10
CA SER A 59 14.49 -4.52 1.98
C SER A 59 15.10 -4.48 3.38
N PRO A 60 14.94 -3.39 4.16
CA PRO A 60 15.30 -3.39 5.58
C PRO A 60 14.61 -4.52 6.37
N LEU A 61 13.52 -5.08 5.82
CA LEU A 61 12.77 -6.21 6.37
C LEU A 61 13.40 -7.59 6.04
N ASP A 62 14.33 -7.66 5.09
CA ASP A 62 14.98 -8.92 4.66
C ASP A 62 16.21 -9.25 5.51
N GLY A 63 16.61 -8.34 6.42
CA GLY A 63 17.63 -8.63 7.42
C GLY A 63 17.11 -9.63 8.45
N ALA A 64 17.98 -10.50 8.96
CA ALA A 64 17.65 -11.34 10.11
C ALA A 64 17.15 -10.44 11.25
N VAL A 65 15.85 -10.54 11.58
CA VAL A 65 15.29 -9.88 12.75
C VAL A 65 15.93 -10.54 13.96
N SER A 66 16.94 -9.88 14.55
CA SER A 66 17.39 -10.25 15.88
C SER A 66 16.17 -10.28 16.79
N PRO A 67 15.92 -11.38 17.55
CA PRO A 67 14.76 -11.44 18.42
C PRO A 67 14.81 -10.22 19.34
N LYS A 68 13.80 -9.36 19.20
CA LYS A 68 13.62 -8.19 20.07
C LYS A 68 13.69 -8.72 21.51
N PRO A 69 14.60 -8.21 22.36
CA PRO A 69 14.62 -8.63 23.75
C PRO A 69 13.21 -8.44 24.30
N ALA A 70 12.70 -9.47 25.00
CA ALA A 70 11.40 -9.41 25.62
C ALA A 70 11.29 -8.08 26.37
N PRO A 71 10.20 -7.31 26.18
CA PRO A 71 10.09 -6.02 26.84
C PRO A 71 10.20 -6.27 28.33
N LEU A 72 11.30 -5.79 28.93
CA LEU A 72 11.34 -5.60 30.36
C LEU A 72 10.10 -4.77 30.68
N ARG A 73 9.24 -5.28 31.59
CA ARG A 73 8.17 -4.51 32.22
C ARG A 73 8.81 -3.40 33.07
N GLY A 74 9.43 -2.43 32.41
CA GLY A 74 9.76 -1.15 32.98
C GLY A 74 8.52 -0.26 32.93
N PRO A 75 8.44 0.76 33.80
CA PRO A 75 7.38 1.75 33.71
C PRO A 75 7.36 2.33 32.29
N ALA A 76 6.17 2.43 31.70
CA ALA A 76 6.00 3.00 30.37
C ALA A 76 6.67 4.37 30.35
N ARG A 77 7.73 4.51 29.56
CA ARG A 77 8.32 5.82 29.28
C ARG A 77 7.26 6.59 28.51
N SER A 78 6.60 7.52 29.19
CA SER A 78 5.73 8.51 28.57
C SER A 78 6.57 9.28 27.56
N GLU A 79 6.31 9.06 26.27
CA GLU A 79 6.91 9.86 25.21
C GLU A 79 6.61 11.35 25.45
N PRO A 80 7.57 12.25 25.22
CA PRO A 80 7.37 13.67 25.48
C PRO A 80 6.20 14.20 24.63
N ALA A 81 5.38 15.05 25.25
CA ALA A 81 4.16 15.65 24.67
C ALA A 81 4.37 16.46 23.36
N ALA A 82 5.61 16.59 22.88
CA ALA A 82 5.99 17.32 21.66
C ALA A 82 5.43 16.71 20.35
N HIS A 83 4.85 15.51 20.39
CA HIS A 83 4.25 14.84 19.21
C HIS A 83 2.72 14.72 19.27
N ARG A 84 2.06 15.29 20.29
CA ARG A 84 0.60 15.22 20.40
C ARG A 84 -0.03 16.35 19.58
N VAL A 85 -0.95 16.00 18.68
CA VAL A 85 -1.75 16.96 17.93
C VAL A 85 -2.67 17.72 18.88
N ASP A 86 -2.80 19.04 18.70
CA ASP A 86 -3.70 19.86 19.51
C ASP A 86 -5.17 19.41 19.30
N PRO A 87 -5.99 19.33 20.36
CA PRO A 87 -7.40 18.92 20.22
C PRO A 87 -8.22 19.82 19.29
N ALA A 88 -7.91 21.11 19.17
CA ALA A 88 -8.57 22.01 18.24
C ALA A 88 -8.17 21.70 16.79
N ASP A 89 -6.89 21.40 16.54
CA ASP A 89 -6.41 20.97 15.22
C ASP A 89 -7.06 19.65 14.79
N GLN A 90 -7.23 18.71 15.73
CA GLN A 90 -7.91 17.44 15.45
C GLN A 90 -9.37 17.65 15.06
N ARG A 91 -10.11 18.48 15.81
CA ARG A 91 -11.50 18.83 15.48
C ARG A 91 -11.60 19.53 14.13
N GLY A 92 -10.69 20.47 13.83
CA GLY A 92 -10.65 21.14 12.54
C GLY A 92 -10.47 20.17 11.37
N ARG A 93 -9.61 19.16 11.52
CA ARG A 93 -9.43 18.10 10.52
C ARG A 93 -10.68 17.23 10.36
N ASP A 94 -11.35 16.90 11.46
CA ASP A 94 -12.57 16.09 11.44
C ASP A 94 -13.73 16.84 10.76
N ASP A 95 -13.88 18.14 11.04
CA ASP A 95 -14.88 19.00 10.40
C ASP A 95 -14.58 19.22 8.92
N GLN A 96 -13.32 19.40 8.55
CA GLN A 96 -12.89 19.47 7.15
C GLN A 96 -13.19 18.15 6.43
N ARG A 97 -12.87 17.00 7.04
CA ARG A 97 -13.18 15.68 6.48
C ARG A 97 -14.68 15.52 6.27
N ARG A 98 -15.52 15.96 7.22
CA ARG A 98 -16.98 15.92 7.09
C ARG A 98 -17.44 16.78 5.91
N THR A 99 -16.95 18.01 5.81
CA THR A 99 -17.29 18.94 4.72
C THR A 99 -16.95 18.37 3.34
N ILE A 100 -15.79 17.72 3.21
CA ILE A 100 -15.36 17.06 1.97
C ILE A 100 -16.34 15.94 1.61
N LEU A 101 -16.63 15.03 2.54
CA LEU A 101 -17.52 13.89 2.28
C LEU A 101 -18.96 14.34 1.96
N GLU A 102 -19.46 15.40 2.58
CA GLU A 102 -20.76 15.99 2.25
C GLU A 102 -20.78 16.57 0.83
N THR A 103 -19.69 17.22 0.42
CA THR A 103 -19.53 17.77 -0.93
C THR A 103 -19.45 16.67 -1.99
N GLU A 104 -18.70 15.61 -1.72
CA GLU A 104 -18.63 14.42 -2.56
C GLU A 104 -20.00 13.75 -2.65
N LEU A 105 -20.72 13.62 -1.53
CA LEU A 105 -22.05 13.02 -1.51
C LEU A 105 -23.03 13.78 -2.41
N ARG A 106 -23.08 15.11 -2.30
CA ARG A 106 -23.92 15.94 -3.18
C ARG A 106 -23.58 15.73 -4.65
N THR A 107 -22.28 15.71 -4.97
CA THR A 107 -21.79 15.55 -6.35
C THR A 107 -22.19 14.19 -6.93
N GLU A 108 -22.06 13.12 -6.14
CA GLU A 108 -22.46 11.76 -6.54
C GLU A 108 -23.98 11.61 -6.65
N GLU A 109 -24.76 12.24 -5.76
CA GLU A 109 -26.23 12.26 -5.84
C GLU A 109 -26.71 12.96 -7.13
N GLU A 110 -26.10 14.09 -7.48
CA GLU A 110 -26.38 14.77 -8.75
C GLU A 110 -25.98 13.92 -9.96
N ALA A 111 -24.81 13.26 -9.90
CA ALA A 111 -24.36 12.37 -10.97
C ALA A 111 -25.29 11.17 -11.14
N LEU A 112 -25.77 10.59 -10.04
CA LEU A 112 -26.76 9.53 -10.04
C LEU A 112 -28.08 9.98 -10.66
N ALA A 113 -28.56 11.19 -10.33
CA ALA A 113 -29.77 11.75 -10.91
C ALA A 113 -29.63 11.93 -12.44
N ARG A 114 -28.49 12.48 -12.90
CA ARG A 114 -28.18 12.61 -14.33
C ARG A 114 -28.11 11.25 -15.02
N ALA A 115 -27.44 10.27 -14.41
CA ALA A 115 -27.30 8.93 -14.97
C ALA A 115 -28.65 8.20 -15.11
N ARG A 116 -29.55 8.37 -14.13
CA ARG A 116 -30.91 7.81 -14.17
C ARG A 116 -31.78 8.40 -15.28
N ALA A 117 -31.51 9.63 -15.71
CA ALA A 117 -32.22 10.27 -16.81
C ALA A 117 -31.71 9.82 -18.20
N GLY A 118 -30.54 9.18 -18.29
CA GLY A 118 -29.98 8.67 -19.53
C GLY A 118 -30.57 7.33 -19.97
N ALA A 119 -30.55 7.04 -21.28
CA ALA A 119 -31.01 5.78 -21.85
C ALA A 119 -29.83 4.93 -22.38
N GLY A 120 -29.87 3.61 -22.17
CA GLY A 120 -28.89 2.64 -22.70
C GLY A 120 -28.37 1.65 -21.65
N ALA A 121 -27.88 0.49 -22.11
CA ALA A 121 -27.37 -0.58 -21.23
C ALA A 121 -26.16 -0.14 -20.39
N ASP A 122 -25.31 0.73 -20.94
CA ASP A 122 -24.16 1.28 -20.22
C ASP A 122 -24.58 2.25 -19.11
N MET A 123 -25.72 2.93 -19.26
CA MET A 123 -26.25 3.82 -18.22
C MET A 123 -26.70 3.04 -16.99
N ALA A 124 -27.19 1.80 -17.13
CA ALA A 124 -27.54 0.97 -15.98
C ALA A 124 -26.31 0.67 -15.09
N LYS A 125 -25.15 0.38 -15.71
CA LYS A 125 -23.88 0.18 -14.97
C LYS A 125 -23.40 1.47 -14.32
N VAL A 126 -23.54 2.60 -15.02
CA VAL A 126 -23.18 3.92 -14.49
C VAL A 126 -24.06 4.29 -13.29
N VAL A 127 -25.38 4.05 -13.38
CA VAL A 127 -26.32 4.24 -12.27
C VAL A 127 -25.94 3.35 -11.09
N ALA A 128 -25.64 2.07 -11.31
CA ALA A 128 -25.22 1.17 -10.25
C ALA A 128 -23.97 1.68 -9.52
N ARG A 129 -22.94 2.11 -10.27
CA ARG A 129 -21.71 2.65 -9.71
C ARG A 129 -21.96 3.91 -8.86
N HIS A 130 -22.74 4.86 -9.36
CA HIS A 130 -23.03 6.09 -8.59
C HIS A 130 -23.90 5.80 -7.36
N ALA A 131 -24.80 4.81 -7.43
CA ALA A 131 -25.56 4.37 -6.25
C ALA A 131 -24.65 3.77 -5.17
N ASP A 132 -23.72 2.89 -5.56
CA ASP A 132 -22.75 2.28 -4.64
C ASP A 132 -21.87 3.34 -3.96
N ASN A 133 -21.42 4.35 -4.72
CA ASN A 133 -20.65 5.47 -4.21
C ASN A 133 -21.44 6.29 -3.18
N VAL A 134 -22.69 6.66 -3.48
CA VAL A 134 -23.58 7.38 -2.57
C VAL A 134 -23.75 6.62 -1.25
N ASP A 135 -23.99 5.30 -1.34
CA ASP A 135 -24.16 4.47 -0.15
C ASP A 135 -22.86 4.36 0.67
N ALA A 136 -21.71 4.30 0.01
CA ALA A 136 -20.41 4.32 0.68
C ALA A 136 -20.17 5.62 1.45
N LEU A 137 -20.41 6.77 0.80
CA LEU A 137 -20.24 8.10 1.41
C LEU A 137 -21.18 8.30 2.61
N ARG A 138 -22.44 7.87 2.50
CA ARG A 138 -23.41 7.91 3.62
C ARG A 138 -22.97 7.06 4.80
N ARG A 139 -22.40 5.87 4.54
CA ARG A 139 -21.84 5.02 5.61
C ARG A 139 -20.64 5.67 6.29
N GLU A 140 -19.76 6.32 5.53
CA GLU A 140 -18.62 7.05 6.11
C GLU A 140 -19.07 8.22 6.97
N LEU A 141 -19.98 9.06 6.47
CA LEU A 141 -20.56 10.17 7.26
C LEU A 141 -21.26 9.65 8.52
N GLY A 142 -21.96 8.51 8.44
CA GLY A 142 -22.58 7.86 9.58
C GLY A 142 -21.60 7.37 10.65
N ARG A 143 -20.34 7.08 10.28
CA ARG A 143 -19.26 6.70 11.21
C ARG A 143 -18.60 7.89 11.90
N MET A 144 -18.82 9.11 11.41
CA MET A 144 -18.20 10.35 11.93
C MET A 144 -19.06 11.07 12.97
N LYS A 145 -19.95 10.33 13.65
CA LYS A 145 -20.77 10.81 14.77
C LYS A 145 -19.99 10.80 16.07
#